data_AF-A0A2P7QF00-F1
#
_entry.id   AF-A0A2P7QF00-F1
#
_cell.length_a   1.000
_cell.length_b   1.000
_cell.length_c   1.000
_cell.angle_alpha   90.00
_cell.angle_beta   90.00
_cell.angle_gamma   90.00
#
_symmetry.space_group_name_H-M   'P 1'
#
loop_
_entity.id
_entity.type
_entity.pdbx_description
1 polymer ?
#
loop_
_entity_poly.entity_id
_entity_poly.type
_entity_poly.pdbx_seq_one_letter_code
_entity_poly.pdbx_strand_id
1 'polypeptide(L)'
;MNQPKRQTVFKKLRSLTGARPDAKSSFELWTFPLFNLSAEPRDPGRDREIALVCASVLEQALEVALLTRFPGVTNELERQLFSDSGAPLGSLSSKITLARALGIIGERAKGDLNAVRSVRNAFAHSRLALTFETPEISAACELIDLHHRWPELSASNRRNDARETFIECCFEFTLHLTMFGDEKAERLTKVVLDVDR
;
A
#
# COMPACT_ATOMS: atom_id res chain seq x y z
N MET A 1 -4.23 -31.71 -24.85
CA MET A 1 -4.36 -30.25 -24.61
C MET A 1 -2.98 -29.61 -24.82
N ASN A 2 -2.84 -28.73 -25.82
CA ASN A 2 -1.53 -28.36 -26.37
C ASN A 2 -0.67 -27.53 -25.37
N GLN A 3 0.27 -28.19 -24.69
CA GLN A 3 1.17 -27.60 -23.68
C GLN A 3 1.85 -26.27 -24.09
N PRO A 4 2.32 -26.07 -25.35
CA PRO A 4 2.96 -24.81 -25.76
C PRO A 4 2.00 -23.60 -25.76
N LYS A 5 0.70 -23.79 -26.06
CA LYS A 5 -0.30 -22.71 -25.98
C LYS A 5 -0.54 -22.28 -24.54
N ARG A 6 -0.60 -23.24 -23.60
CA ARG A 6 -0.79 -22.99 -22.16
C ARG A 6 0.36 -22.20 -21.55
N GLN A 7 1.61 -22.59 -21.85
CA GLN A 7 2.80 -21.88 -21.37
C GLN A 7 2.87 -20.44 -21.91
N THR A 8 2.53 -20.25 -23.19
CA THR A 8 2.49 -18.92 -23.82
C THR A 8 1.48 -18.00 -23.14
N VAL A 9 0.27 -18.50 -22.85
CA VAL A 9 -0.77 -17.73 -22.14
C VAL A 9 -0.30 -17.34 -20.73
N PHE A 10 0.27 -18.26 -19.96
CA PHE A 10 0.78 -17.95 -18.62
C PHE A 10 1.99 -17.00 -18.63
N LYS A 11 2.80 -17.00 -19.69
CA LYS A 11 3.85 -16.00 -19.87
C LYS A 11 3.24 -14.60 -20.11
N LYS A 12 2.19 -14.51 -20.93
CA LYS A 12 1.48 -13.24 -21.17
C LYS A 12 0.78 -12.69 -19.93
N LEU A 13 0.15 -13.55 -19.12
CA LEU A 13 -0.45 -13.10 -17.86
C LEU A 13 0.60 -12.55 -16.89
N ARG A 14 1.77 -13.21 -16.79
CA ARG A 14 2.89 -12.72 -15.98
C ARG A 14 3.47 -11.40 -16.48
N SER A 15 3.42 -11.11 -17.79
CA SER A 15 3.85 -9.80 -18.27
C SER A 15 2.89 -8.67 -17.87
N LEU A 16 1.61 -8.96 -17.57
CA LEU A 16 0.66 -7.94 -17.10
C LEU A 16 0.95 -7.51 -15.66
N THR A 17 1.52 -8.39 -14.84
CA THR A 17 1.84 -8.10 -13.44
C THR A 17 3.21 -7.43 -13.25
N GLY A 18 4.04 -7.40 -14.30
CA GLY A 18 5.36 -6.74 -14.27
C GLY A 18 5.40 -5.39 -14.98
N ALA A 19 4.33 -4.99 -15.67
CA ALA A 19 4.24 -3.68 -16.31
C ALA A 19 3.80 -2.64 -15.28
N ARG A 20 4.61 -1.61 -15.05
CA ARG A 20 4.24 -0.49 -14.17
C ARG A 20 3.72 0.70 -14.98
N PRO A 21 2.67 1.39 -14.50
CA PRO A 21 2.22 2.63 -15.10
C PRO A 21 3.28 3.73 -14.94
N ASP A 22 3.30 4.73 -15.82
CA ASP A 22 4.06 5.96 -15.59
C ASP A 22 3.53 6.71 -14.34
N ALA A 23 4.26 7.71 -13.85
CA ALA A 23 3.90 8.42 -12.61
C ALA A 23 2.50 9.06 -12.63
N LYS A 24 2.01 9.53 -13.80
CA LYS A 24 0.65 10.11 -13.91
C LYS A 24 -0.41 9.01 -13.91
N SER A 25 -0.18 7.96 -14.67
CA SER A 25 -1.03 6.77 -14.69
C SER A 25 -1.06 6.08 -13.32
N SER A 26 0.03 6.18 -12.55
CA SER A 26 0.16 5.69 -11.18
C SER A 26 -0.59 6.53 -10.14
N PHE A 27 -1.02 7.74 -10.48
CA PHE A 27 -1.96 8.46 -9.63
C PHE A 27 -3.39 7.96 -9.92
N GLU A 28 -3.81 8.01 -11.19
CA GLU A 28 -5.18 7.64 -11.59
C GLU A 28 -5.55 6.18 -11.25
N LEU A 29 -4.63 5.23 -11.41
CA LEU A 29 -4.89 3.81 -11.12
C LEU A 29 -4.99 3.49 -9.63
N TRP A 30 -4.40 4.31 -8.75
CA TRP A 30 -4.11 3.93 -7.36
C TRP A 30 -4.88 4.79 -6.34
N THR A 31 -5.10 6.09 -6.62
CA THR A 31 -5.83 6.98 -5.69
C THR A 31 -7.32 7.05 -5.97
N PHE A 32 -7.74 6.91 -7.23
CA PHE A 32 -9.16 6.97 -7.62
C PHE A 32 -10.03 5.83 -7.05
N PRO A 33 -9.54 4.56 -6.97
CA PRO A 33 -10.33 3.48 -6.39
C PRO A 33 -10.65 3.69 -4.90
N LEU A 34 -9.79 4.38 -4.15
CA LEU A 34 -9.89 4.51 -2.69
C LEU A 34 -10.99 5.50 -2.26
N PHE A 35 -11.38 6.44 -3.14
CA PHE A 35 -12.29 7.54 -2.80
C PHE A 35 -13.71 7.10 -2.43
N ASN A 36 -14.13 5.88 -2.78
CA ASN A 36 -15.49 5.39 -2.53
C ASN A 36 -15.57 4.06 -1.78
N LEU A 37 -14.44 3.44 -1.41
CA LEU A 37 -14.45 2.18 -0.65
C LEU A 37 -15.06 2.34 0.73
N SER A 38 -14.94 3.51 1.33
CA SER A 38 -15.55 3.82 2.63
C SER A 38 -17.08 3.83 2.58
N ALA A 39 -17.72 3.91 1.41
CA ALA A 39 -19.17 3.87 1.27
C ALA A 39 -19.71 2.44 1.07
N GLU A 40 -18.85 1.45 0.80
CA GLU A 40 -19.25 0.07 0.53
C GLU A 40 -19.92 -0.57 1.77
N PRO A 41 -20.82 -1.57 1.58
CA PRO A 41 -21.43 -2.30 2.69
C PRO A 41 -20.39 -2.91 3.63
N ARG A 42 -20.69 -2.92 4.94
CA ARG A 42 -19.88 -3.59 5.97
C ARG A 42 -20.24 -5.06 5.99
N ASP A 43 -19.47 -5.88 5.28
CA ASP A 43 -19.60 -7.34 5.28
C ASP A 43 -18.23 -8.01 5.08
N PRO A 44 -18.09 -9.30 5.45
CA PRO A 44 -16.80 -9.99 5.39
C PRO A 44 -16.17 -10.06 4.00
N GLY A 45 -16.98 -10.12 2.94
CA GLY A 45 -16.48 -10.16 1.57
C GLY A 45 -15.88 -8.82 1.17
N ARG A 46 -16.62 -7.73 1.40
CA ARG A 46 -16.16 -6.38 1.07
C ARG A 46 -15.01 -5.92 1.94
N ASP A 47 -15.02 -6.23 3.23
CA ASP A 47 -13.91 -5.92 4.14
C ASP A 47 -12.60 -6.58 3.67
N ARG A 48 -12.68 -7.86 3.27
CA ARG A 48 -11.52 -8.58 2.75
C ARG A 48 -11.01 -7.97 1.46
N GLU A 49 -11.89 -7.65 0.51
CA GLU A 49 -11.51 -7.01 -0.75
C GLU A 49 -10.84 -5.65 -0.51
N ILE A 50 -11.44 -4.80 0.31
CA ILE A 50 -10.90 -3.49 0.69
C ILE A 50 -9.50 -3.64 1.30
N ALA A 51 -9.34 -4.53 2.29
CA ALA A 51 -8.06 -4.74 2.95
C ALA A 51 -6.96 -5.19 1.98
N LEU A 52 -7.28 -6.08 1.05
CA LEU A 52 -6.34 -6.59 0.05
C LEU A 52 -5.99 -5.52 -1.00
N VAL A 53 -6.99 -4.80 -1.51
CA VAL A 53 -6.78 -3.79 -2.57
C VAL A 53 -6.00 -2.60 -2.03
N CYS A 54 -6.43 -1.99 -0.92
CA CYS A 54 -5.74 -0.83 -0.34
C CYS A 54 -4.28 -1.12 0.02
N ALA A 55 -4.01 -2.29 0.61
CA ALA A 55 -2.65 -2.68 0.95
C ALA A 55 -1.79 -3.02 -0.27
N SER A 56 -2.38 -3.59 -1.33
CA SER A 56 -1.66 -3.84 -2.59
C SER A 56 -1.30 -2.54 -3.31
N VAL A 57 -2.16 -1.52 -3.17
CA VAL A 57 -1.92 -0.16 -3.67
C VAL A 57 -0.77 0.50 -2.93
N LEU A 58 -0.83 0.47 -1.60
CA LEU A 58 0.22 0.98 -0.74
C LEU A 58 1.57 0.29 -0.96
N GLU A 59 1.56 -1.03 -1.17
CA GLU A 59 2.76 -1.81 -1.47
C GLU A 59 3.46 -1.31 -2.75
N GLN A 60 2.70 -0.90 -3.76
CA GLN A 60 3.26 -0.38 -5.02
C GLN A 60 3.75 1.05 -4.88
N ALA A 61 3.11 1.88 -4.05
CA ALA A 61 3.63 3.20 -3.73
C ALA A 61 4.99 3.12 -3.00
N LEU A 62 5.19 2.13 -2.13
CA LEU A 62 6.50 1.85 -1.53
C LEU A 62 7.55 1.48 -2.58
N GLU A 63 7.19 0.71 -3.61
CA GLU A 63 8.11 0.38 -4.71
C GLU A 63 8.53 1.63 -5.48
N VAL A 64 7.58 2.51 -5.79
CA VAL A 64 7.84 3.80 -6.44
C VAL A 64 8.81 4.64 -5.60
N ALA A 65 8.55 4.78 -4.30
CA ALA A 65 9.43 5.54 -3.41
C ALA A 65 10.83 4.92 -3.30
N LEU A 66 10.94 3.59 -3.19
CA LEU A 66 12.22 2.87 -3.14
C LEU A 66 13.05 3.10 -4.41
N LEU A 67 12.43 3.07 -5.59
CA LEU A 67 13.11 3.30 -6.86
C LEU A 67 13.77 4.68 -6.94
N THR A 68 13.23 5.70 -6.25
CA THR A 68 13.87 7.04 -6.19
C THR A 68 15.26 7.02 -5.56
N ARG A 69 15.57 5.99 -4.75
CA ARG A 69 16.87 5.80 -4.09
C ARG A 69 17.79 4.85 -4.84
N PHE A 70 17.33 4.21 -5.90
CA PHE A 70 18.13 3.23 -6.66
C PHE A 70 18.57 3.83 -8.01
N PRO A 71 19.83 4.26 -8.14
CA PRO A 71 20.32 4.81 -9.40
C PRO A 71 20.42 3.71 -10.47
N GLY A 72 19.98 4.01 -11.69
CA GLY A 72 20.23 3.16 -12.86
C GLY A 72 19.47 1.85 -12.90
N VAL A 73 18.31 1.75 -12.24
CA VAL A 73 17.46 0.55 -12.30
C VAL A 73 16.90 0.38 -13.71
N THR A 74 17.21 -0.76 -14.32
CA THR A 74 16.60 -1.20 -15.58
C THR A 74 15.32 -1.99 -15.31
N ASN A 75 14.44 -2.12 -16.30
CA ASN A 75 13.23 -2.95 -16.19
C ASN A 75 13.52 -4.40 -15.78
N GLU A 76 14.70 -4.95 -16.13
CA GLU A 76 15.12 -6.29 -15.70
C GLU A 76 15.47 -6.29 -14.21
N LEU A 77 16.32 -5.36 -13.77
CA LEU A 77 16.73 -5.27 -12.37
C LEU A 77 15.54 -4.97 -11.45
N GLU A 78 14.61 -4.12 -11.89
CA GLU A 78 13.37 -3.85 -11.17
C GLU A 78 12.56 -5.13 -10.93
N ARG A 79 12.39 -5.97 -11.95
CA ARG A 79 11.70 -7.25 -11.79
C ARG A 79 12.42 -8.18 -10.82
N GLN A 80 13.74 -8.27 -10.93
CA GLN A 80 14.55 -9.08 -10.02
C GLN A 80 14.42 -8.62 -8.57
N LEU A 81 14.29 -7.31 -8.35
CA LEU A 81 14.12 -6.72 -7.01
C LEU A 81 12.73 -6.96 -6.44
N PHE A 82 11.66 -6.85 -7.23
CA PHE A 82 10.29 -6.75 -6.71
C PHE A 82 9.33 -7.89 -7.12
N SER A 83 9.46 -8.47 -8.31
CA SER A 83 8.40 -9.32 -8.89
C SER A 83 8.81 -10.75 -9.26
N ASP A 84 10.10 -10.98 -9.51
CA ASP A 84 10.58 -12.31 -9.87
C ASP A 84 10.47 -13.29 -8.69
N SER A 85 10.44 -14.58 -9.01
CA SER A 85 10.37 -15.62 -7.98
C SER A 85 11.58 -15.54 -7.06
N GLY A 86 11.36 -15.28 -5.78
CA GLY A 86 12.44 -15.11 -4.80
C GLY A 86 13.02 -13.68 -4.75
N ALA A 87 12.34 -12.71 -5.35
CA ALA A 87 12.73 -11.31 -5.31
C ALA A 87 12.92 -10.81 -3.85
N PRO A 88 14.04 -10.14 -3.53
CA PRO A 88 14.37 -9.72 -2.16
C PRO A 88 13.38 -8.69 -1.60
N LEU A 89 12.77 -7.88 -2.46
CA LEU A 89 11.72 -6.91 -2.13
C LEU A 89 10.33 -7.38 -2.59
N GLY A 90 10.14 -8.69 -2.71
CA GLY A 90 8.85 -9.28 -3.11
C GLY A 90 7.76 -9.26 -2.04
N SER A 91 8.04 -8.76 -0.83
CA SER A 91 7.06 -8.69 0.26
C SER A 91 6.90 -7.29 0.81
N LEU A 92 5.69 -6.93 1.22
CA LEU A 92 5.40 -5.69 1.92
C LEU A 92 6.32 -5.50 3.16
N SER A 93 6.63 -6.57 3.89
CA SER A 93 7.52 -6.50 5.05
C SER A 93 8.95 -6.08 4.70
N SER A 94 9.53 -6.65 3.63
CA SER A 94 10.89 -6.32 3.20
C SER A 94 10.96 -4.91 2.62
N LYS A 95 9.92 -4.47 1.92
CA LYS A 95 9.78 -3.08 1.44
C LYS A 95 9.72 -2.07 2.59
N ILE A 96 8.87 -2.28 3.59
CA ILE A 96 8.77 -1.40 4.78
C ILE A 96 10.14 -1.31 5.47
N THR A 97 10.80 -2.46 5.66
CA THR A 97 12.12 -2.52 6.31
C THR A 97 13.17 -1.71 5.56
N LEU A 98 13.24 -1.88 4.24
CA LEU A 98 14.22 -1.15 3.43
C LEU A 98 13.88 0.34 3.31
N ALA A 99 12.61 0.70 3.16
CA ALA A 99 12.17 2.08 3.12
C ALA A 99 12.56 2.84 4.40
N ARG A 100 12.42 2.19 5.57
CA ARG A 100 12.89 2.73 6.85
C ARG A 100 14.41 2.92 6.86
N ALA A 101 15.15 1.90 6.42
CA ALA A 101 16.62 1.95 6.41
C ALA A 101 17.19 3.04 5.49
N LEU A 102 16.47 3.37 4.40
CA LEU A 102 16.84 4.41 3.45
C LEU A 102 16.31 5.81 3.82
N GLY A 103 15.64 5.96 4.97
CA GLY A 103 15.07 7.23 5.40
C GLY A 103 13.96 7.74 4.47
N ILE A 104 13.22 6.84 3.82
CA ILE A 104 12.01 7.17 3.06
C ILE A 104 10.83 7.35 4.02
N ILE A 105 10.81 6.54 5.09
CA ILE A 105 9.82 6.60 6.17
C ILE A 105 10.50 6.67 7.53
N GLY A 106 9.82 7.29 8.49
CA GLY A 106 10.17 7.35 9.90
C GLY A 106 9.76 6.13 10.70
N GLU A 107 9.97 6.20 12.02
CA GLU A 107 9.63 5.08 12.90
C GLU A 107 8.12 4.96 13.13
N ARG A 108 7.41 6.08 13.24
CA ARG A 108 5.95 6.08 13.37
C ARG A 108 5.27 5.57 12.10
N ALA A 109 5.68 6.10 10.94
CA ALA A 109 5.22 5.62 9.65
C ALA A 109 5.47 4.12 9.45
N LYS A 110 6.64 3.61 9.88
CA LYS A 110 6.90 2.16 9.89
C LYS A 110 5.94 1.39 10.80
N GLY A 111 5.55 1.94 11.95
CA GLY A 111 4.54 1.38 12.84
C GLY A 111 3.19 1.20 12.14
N ASP A 112 2.68 2.27 11.55
CA ASP A 112 1.39 2.29 10.83
C ASP A 112 1.38 1.30 9.66
N LEU A 113 2.42 1.32 8.82
CA LEU A 113 2.54 0.39 7.70
C LEU A 113 2.60 -1.08 8.16
N ASN A 114 3.15 -1.36 9.34
CA ASN A 114 3.14 -2.70 9.92
C ASN A 114 1.76 -3.10 10.49
N ALA A 115 0.99 -2.15 11.02
CA ALA A 115 -0.41 -2.40 11.37
C ALA A 115 -1.22 -2.76 10.12
N VAL A 116 -1.10 -1.97 9.04
CA VAL A 116 -1.73 -2.26 7.73
C VAL A 116 -1.33 -3.64 7.21
N ARG A 117 -0.03 -3.96 7.22
CA ARG A 117 0.48 -5.28 6.80
C ARG A 117 -0.15 -6.41 7.61
N SER A 118 -0.28 -6.24 8.93
CA SER A 118 -0.83 -7.27 9.82
C SER A 118 -2.31 -7.50 9.57
N VAL A 119 -3.09 -6.43 9.45
CA VAL A 119 -4.53 -6.48 9.09
C VAL A 119 -4.72 -7.17 7.73
N ARG A 120 -3.97 -6.75 6.70
CA ARG A 120 -4.01 -7.37 5.36
C ARG A 120 -3.71 -8.86 5.41
N ASN A 121 -2.70 -9.27 6.17
CA ASN A 121 -2.33 -10.67 6.30
C ASN A 121 -3.40 -11.50 7.00
N ALA A 122 -4.08 -10.95 8.02
CA ALA A 122 -5.22 -11.61 8.65
C ALA A 122 -6.35 -11.83 7.64
N PHE A 123 -6.76 -10.80 6.89
CA PHE A 123 -7.77 -10.93 5.83
C PHE A 123 -7.35 -11.89 4.70
N ALA A 124 -6.08 -11.91 4.32
CA ALA A 124 -5.58 -12.78 3.24
C ALA A 124 -5.62 -14.26 3.62
N HIS A 125 -5.21 -14.59 4.84
CA HIS A 125 -4.90 -15.96 5.25
C HIS A 125 -5.90 -16.58 6.24
N SER A 126 -6.84 -15.79 6.78
CA SER A 126 -7.88 -16.32 7.67
C SER A 126 -8.78 -17.33 6.96
N ARG A 127 -9.20 -18.34 7.71
CA ARG A 127 -10.24 -19.31 7.33
C ARG A 127 -11.62 -18.95 7.92
N LEU A 128 -11.68 -17.87 8.70
CA LEU A 128 -12.89 -17.34 9.31
C LEU A 128 -13.37 -16.11 8.52
N ALA A 129 -14.68 -15.84 8.59
CA ALA A 129 -15.22 -14.59 8.12
C ALA A 129 -14.77 -13.47 9.07
N LEU A 130 -13.90 -12.59 8.60
CA LEU A 130 -13.43 -11.42 9.34
C LEU A 130 -14.09 -10.16 8.81
N THR A 131 -14.26 -9.18 9.69
CA THR A 131 -14.67 -7.81 9.37
C THR A 131 -13.73 -6.83 10.04
N PHE A 132 -13.80 -5.54 9.70
CA PHE A 132 -13.08 -4.51 10.46
C PHE A 132 -13.61 -4.32 11.89
N GLU A 133 -14.83 -4.79 12.18
CA GLU A 133 -15.38 -4.83 13.54
C GLU A 133 -14.88 -6.02 14.37
N THR A 134 -14.15 -6.96 13.75
CA THR A 134 -13.53 -8.05 14.50
C THR A 134 -12.55 -7.47 15.53
N PRO A 135 -12.63 -7.86 16.82
CA PRO A 135 -11.88 -7.19 17.89
C PRO A 135 -10.39 -7.05 17.63
N GLU A 136 -9.75 -8.11 17.10
CA GLU A 136 -8.32 -8.11 16.80
C GLU A 136 -7.96 -7.20 15.61
N ILE A 137 -8.86 -7.07 14.63
CA ILE A 137 -8.68 -6.16 13.50
C ILE A 137 -8.86 -4.71 13.95
N SER A 138 -9.92 -4.42 14.71
CA SER A 138 -10.16 -3.09 15.27
C SER A 138 -9.00 -2.63 16.13
N ALA A 139 -8.52 -3.49 17.04
CA ALA A 139 -7.39 -3.19 17.90
C ALA A 139 -6.10 -2.89 17.09
N ALA A 140 -5.87 -3.60 15.98
CA ALA A 140 -4.74 -3.32 15.11
C ALA A 140 -4.88 -1.97 14.38
N CYS A 141 -6.10 -1.61 13.96
CA CYS A 141 -6.39 -0.31 13.36
C CYS A 141 -6.28 0.86 14.36
N GLU A 142 -6.60 0.63 15.64
CA GLU A 142 -6.44 1.63 16.72
C GLU A 142 -4.97 1.98 17.00
N LEU A 143 -4.02 1.13 16.60
CA LEU A 143 -2.58 1.43 16.71
C LEU A 143 -2.09 2.40 15.63
N ILE A 144 -2.90 2.67 14.59
CA ILE A 144 -2.51 3.57 13.50
C ILE A 144 -2.59 5.01 14.00
N ASP A 145 -1.43 5.67 14.03
CA ASP A 145 -1.28 7.05 14.48
C ASP A 145 -1.11 7.99 13.28
N LEU A 146 -2.24 8.31 12.62
CA LEU A 146 -2.30 9.28 11.51
C LEU A 146 -2.07 10.71 12.02
N HIS A 147 -0.82 11.03 12.33
CA HIS A 147 -0.42 12.29 12.98
C HIS A 147 -0.78 13.55 12.16
N HIS A 148 -1.10 13.42 10.86
CA HIS A 148 -1.57 14.52 10.02
C HIS A 148 -2.85 14.12 9.26
N ARG A 149 -3.93 13.82 10.00
CA ARG A 149 -5.26 13.70 9.40
C ARG A 149 -5.63 14.99 8.68
N TRP A 150 -5.94 14.90 7.39
CA TRP A 150 -6.39 16.05 6.62
C TRP A 150 -7.69 16.63 7.21
N PRO A 151 -7.70 17.84 7.80
CA PRO A 151 -8.84 18.34 8.58
C PRO A 151 -10.14 18.38 7.76
N GLU A 152 -10.04 18.69 6.47
CA GLU A 152 -11.17 18.80 5.54
C GLU A 152 -11.77 17.43 5.17
N LEU A 153 -10.99 16.34 5.25
CA LEU A 153 -11.48 14.96 5.12
C LEU A 153 -12.03 14.44 6.46
N SER A 154 -11.43 14.85 7.59
CA SER A 154 -11.88 14.49 8.94
C SER A 154 -13.01 15.38 9.49
N ALA A 155 -13.42 16.42 8.77
CA ALA A 155 -14.45 17.38 9.22
C ALA A 155 -15.85 16.75 9.33
N SER A 156 -16.05 15.56 8.76
CA SER A 156 -17.21 14.75 9.11
C SER A 156 -16.93 14.12 10.48
N ASN A 157 -17.71 14.51 11.48
CA ASN A 157 -17.66 14.07 12.88
C ASN A 157 -17.97 12.57 13.08
N ARG A 158 -17.59 11.71 12.13
CA ARG A 158 -17.60 10.26 12.26
C ARG A 158 -16.37 9.91 13.07
N ARG A 159 -16.55 9.22 14.20
CA ARG A 159 -15.46 8.41 14.72
C ARG A 159 -15.16 7.40 13.61
N ASN A 160 -14.04 7.57 12.92
CA ASN A 160 -13.66 6.67 11.85
C ASN A 160 -13.65 5.26 12.40
N ASP A 161 -14.54 4.42 11.88
CA ASP A 161 -14.51 3.00 12.21
C ASP A 161 -13.14 2.42 11.79
N ALA A 162 -12.81 1.21 12.25
CA ALA A 162 -11.52 0.60 11.96
C ALA A 162 -11.24 0.51 10.45
N ARG A 163 -12.30 0.35 9.62
CA ARG A 163 -12.21 0.34 8.16
C ARG A 163 -11.80 1.71 7.63
N GLU A 164 -12.47 2.78 8.05
CA GLU A 164 -12.16 4.14 7.62
C GLU A 164 -10.72 4.52 7.99
N THR A 165 -10.28 4.21 9.21
CA THR A 165 -8.89 4.43 9.64
C THR A 165 -7.89 3.68 8.77
N PHE A 166 -8.18 2.42 8.43
CA PHE A 166 -7.32 1.62 7.55
C PHE A 166 -7.26 2.18 6.13
N ILE A 167 -8.40 2.59 5.56
CA ILE A 167 -8.48 3.18 4.21
C ILE A 167 -7.71 4.51 4.16
N GLU A 168 -7.94 5.39 5.14
CA GLU A 168 -7.25 6.68 5.26
C GLU A 168 -5.74 6.49 5.34
N CYS A 169 -5.28 5.57 6.20
CA CYS A 169 -3.87 5.24 6.31
C CYS A 169 -3.29 4.80 4.97
N CYS A 170 -3.94 3.86 4.29
CA CYS A 170 -3.45 3.40 2.99
C CYS A 170 -3.43 4.54 1.97
N PHE A 171 -4.44 5.40 1.96
CA PHE A 171 -4.56 6.53 1.04
C PHE A 171 -3.46 7.57 1.27
N GLU A 172 -3.29 8.06 2.51
CA GLU A 172 -2.30 9.08 2.85
C GLU A 172 -0.87 8.60 2.52
N PHE A 173 -0.50 7.39 2.97
CA PHE A 173 0.82 6.85 2.65
C PHE A 173 1.00 6.63 1.15
N THR A 174 0.00 6.13 0.43
CA THR A 174 0.09 5.94 -1.03
C THR A 174 0.38 7.27 -1.73
N LEU A 175 -0.37 8.31 -1.37
CA LEU A 175 -0.21 9.65 -1.94
C LEU A 175 1.22 10.18 -1.69
N HIS A 176 1.68 10.14 -0.45
CA HIS A 176 2.97 10.74 -0.08
C HIS A 176 4.18 9.92 -0.52
N LEU A 177 4.09 8.59 -0.56
CA LEU A 177 5.13 7.74 -1.14
C LEU A 177 5.27 7.95 -2.65
N THR A 178 4.16 8.17 -3.36
CA THR A 178 4.19 8.45 -4.80
C THR A 178 4.80 9.82 -5.11
N MET A 179 4.62 10.78 -4.21
CA MET A 179 5.23 12.13 -4.31
C MET A 179 6.61 12.23 -3.66
N PHE A 180 7.19 11.12 -3.20
CA PHE A 180 8.48 11.14 -2.51
C PHE A 180 9.58 11.61 -3.47
N GLY A 181 10.28 12.68 -3.10
CA GLY A 181 11.30 13.32 -3.93
C GLY A 181 10.81 14.49 -4.80
N ASP A 182 9.51 14.80 -4.81
CA ASP A 182 8.99 16.01 -5.44
C ASP A 182 9.21 17.24 -4.54
N GLU A 183 9.99 18.22 -5.02
CA GLU A 183 10.31 19.46 -4.30
C GLU A 183 9.06 20.26 -3.89
N LYS A 184 7.99 20.22 -4.69
CA LYS A 184 6.76 20.97 -4.42
C LYS A 184 5.95 20.36 -3.27
N ALA A 185 6.03 19.04 -3.13
CA ALA A 185 5.31 18.28 -2.09
C ALA A 185 6.19 17.98 -0.85
N GLU A 186 7.49 18.29 -0.90
CA GLU A 186 8.51 17.88 0.07
C GLU A 186 8.08 18.12 1.52
N ARG A 187 7.58 19.32 1.84
CA ARG A 187 7.22 19.68 3.22
C ARG A 187 6.14 18.77 3.80
N LEU A 188 5.04 18.56 3.08
CA LEU A 188 3.91 17.75 3.53
C LEU A 188 4.29 16.26 3.56
N THR A 189 4.98 15.78 2.51
CA THR A 189 5.47 14.40 2.45
C THR A 189 6.40 14.07 3.61
N LYS A 190 7.26 15.00 4.03
CA LYS A 190 8.12 14.77 5.20
C LYS A 190 7.38 14.59 6.50
N VAL A 191 6.33 15.40 6.71
CA VAL A 191 5.49 15.30 7.90
C VAL A 191 4.74 13.97 7.93
N VAL A 192 4.08 13.60 6.84
CA VAL A 192 3.26 12.37 6.79
C VAL A 192 4.12 11.12 6.84
N LEU A 193 5.27 11.11 6.15
CA LEU A 193 6.18 9.96 6.18
C LEU A 193 7.06 9.92 7.44
N ASP A 194 6.86 10.83 8.41
CA ASP A 194 7.62 10.90 9.67
C ASP A 194 9.14 11.01 9.45
N VAL A 195 9.56 11.73 8.40
CA VAL A 195 10.97 11.93 8.08
C VAL A 195 11.37 13.37 8.39
N ASP A 196 11.73 13.59 9.65
CA ASP A 196 12.37 14.83 10.11
C ASP A 196 13.81 14.93 9.59
N ARG A 197 14.25 16.16 9.26
CA ARG A 197 15.62 16.48 8.83
C ARG A 197 16.63 16.28 9.95
#